data_AF-A0A3D4KUE3-F1
#
_entry.id   AF-A0A3D4KUE3-F1
#
_cell.length_a   1.000
_cell.length_b   1.000
_cell.length_c   1.000
_cell.angle_alpha   90.00
_cell.angle_beta   90.00
_cell.angle_gamma   90.00
#
_symmetry.space_group_name_H-M   'P 1'
#
loop_
_entity.id
_entity.type
_entity.pdbx_description
1 polymer ?
#
loop_
_entity_poly.entity_id
_entity_poly.type
_entity_poly.pdbx_seq_one_letter_code
_entity_poly.pdbx_strand_id
1 'polypeptide(L)'
;MAQNVASIVYDFGVYPTQAGANTRFVLDQGTVTSLLMKNPDGTPAQDLAGNYTADPAAVKGFISSLASIYDVPGCASLNQDVEAQYLTAAITLGRNDGGHIPSVMVTNPNVAQIQNAALQQQALLEQQAKEAVERQAREQAEREAKVKAEQEKQKEEAEKAIEQKEKEEEEKKKELGLETKEENKEEKTEEEAAALTGQTYIDIDISDQKLWYFENGQAKLVSDIVTGNAGRHHDTPTGTYQIYGKQRNRTLRGDDYEAFVKYWMPFVGHYGIHDASWRGSFGGSIYQNNGSHGCVNMPTRTAATLYDLVSVGTTVIIHE
;
A
#
# COMPACT_ATOMS: atom_id res chain seq x y z
N MET A 1 -12.10 13.45 10.74
CA MET A 1 -11.70 12.08 11.13
C MET A 1 -10.98 12.19 12.45
N ALA A 2 -11.40 11.46 13.48
CA ALA A 2 -10.66 11.43 14.74
C ALA A 2 -9.24 10.92 14.45
N GLN A 3 -8.21 11.68 14.81
CA GLN A 3 -6.84 11.18 14.70
C GLN A 3 -6.73 9.89 15.53
N ASN A 4 -6.34 8.79 14.90
CA ASN A 4 -5.92 7.62 15.68
C ASN A 4 -4.63 8.03 16.38
N VAL A 5 -4.64 8.10 17.71
CA VAL A 5 -3.41 8.42 18.42
C VAL A 5 -2.48 7.23 18.27
N ALA A 6 -1.45 7.45 17.46
CA ALA A 6 -0.28 6.63 17.27
C ALA A 6 0.22 5.99 18.58
N SER A 7 0.67 4.73 18.55
CA SER A 7 1.32 4.12 19.70
C SER A 7 2.65 4.81 19.95
N ILE A 8 2.79 5.52 21.08
CA ILE A 8 4.04 6.16 21.49
C ILE A 8 4.86 5.12 22.26
N VAL A 9 6.12 4.92 21.88
CA VAL A 9 6.99 3.93 22.54
C VAL A 9 8.18 4.65 23.14
N TYR A 10 8.40 4.51 24.45
CA TYR A 10 9.64 4.92 25.10
C TYR A 10 10.62 3.74 25.12
N ASP A 11 11.82 3.95 24.60
CA ASP A 11 12.90 2.97 24.57
C ASP A 11 14.07 3.41 25.47
N PHE A 12 14.14 2.78 26.64
CA PHE A 12 15.21 2.90 27.62
C PHE A 12 16.34 1.91 27.39
N GLY A 13 16.35 1.15 26.29
CA GLY A 13 17.33 0.10 26.01
C GLY A 13 18.79 0.57 25.96
N VAL A 14 19.00 1.88 25.77
CA VAL A 14 20.32 2.52 25.79
C VAL A 14 20.77 3.00 27.18
N TYR A 15 19.89 2.93 28.19
CA TYR A 15 20.16 3.37 29.55
C TYR A 15 20.28 2.19 30.51
N PRO A 16 21.13 2.29 31.55
CA PRO A 16 21.06 1.36 32.66
C PRO A 16 19.68 1.51 33.31
N THR A 17 18.88 0.45 33.30
CA THR A 17 17.59 0.41 33.99
C THR A 17 17.71 -0.36 35.31
N GLN A 18 16.74 -0.19 36.21
CA GLN A 18 16.66 -1.00 37.41
C GLN A 18 16.48 -2.48 37.04
N ALA A 19 17.03 -3.39 37.85
CA ALA A 19 16.93 -4.82 37.59
C ALA A 19 15.47 -5.28 37.48
N GLY A 20 15.11 -5.89 36.35
CA GLY A 20 13.74 -6.34 36.06
C GLY A 20 12.84 -5.31 35.40
N ALA A 21 13.29 -4.08 35.16
CA ALA A 21 12.54 -3.10 34.37
C ALA A 21 12.62 -3.43 32.88
N ASN A 22 11.47 -3.43 32.19
CA ASN A 22 11.42 -3.54 30.74
C ASN A 22 12.08 -2.32 30.10
N THR A 23 12.93 -2.55 29.11
CA THR A 23 13.61 -1.46 28.38
C THR A 23 12.68 -0.75 27.42
N ARG A 24 11.52 -1.30 27.07
CA ARG A 24 10.51 -0.63 26.24
C ARG A 24 9.21 -0.45 27.01
N PHE A 25 8.69 0.78 27.01
CA PHE A 25 7.41 1.14 27.57
C PHE A 25 6.49 1.66 26.46
N VAL A 26 5.37 0.97 26.23
CA VAL A 26 4.41 1.31 25.18
C VAL A 26 3.22 2.04 25.79
N LEU A 27 2.94 3.25 25.33
CA LEU A 27 1.73 3.97 25.69
C LEU A 27 0.60 3.44 24.80
N ASP A 28 -0.30 2.66 25.40
CA ASP A 28 -1.50 2.21 24.71
C ASP A 28 -2.51 3.35 24.53
N GLN A 29 -3.52 3.10 23.70
CA GLN A 29 -4.54 4.09 23.39
C GLN A 29 -5.31 4.56 24.63
N GLY A 30 -5.50 3.70 25.63
CA GLY A 30 -6.18 4.05 26.88
C GLY A 30 -5.37 5.05 27.71
N THR A 31 -4.08 4.78 27.84
CA THR A 31 -3.10 5.65 28.49
C THR A 31 -3.05 6.99 27.78
N VAL A 32 -2.91 7.01 26.45
CA VAL A 32 -2.85 8.27 25.72
C VAL A 32 -4.16 9.07 25.86
N THR A 33 -5.31 8.40 25.84
CA THR A 33 -6.61 9.06 26.06
C THR A 33 -6.71 9.68 27.46
N SER A 34 -6.09 9.05 28.46
CA SER A 34 -6.05 9.58 29.84
C SER A 34 -5.23 10.86 29.99
N LEU A 35 -4.35 11.14 29.02
CA LEU A 35 -3.48 12.32 28.98
C LEU A 35 -4.10 13.50 28.22
N LEU A 36 -5.32 13.36 27.70
CA LEU A 36 -5.98 14.41 26.94
C LEU A 36 -6.75 15.37 27.86
N MET A 37 -6.76 16.65 27.50
CA MET A 37 -7.70 17.62 28.05
C MET A 37 -9.13 17.13 27.81
N LYS A 38 -10.01 17.35 28.78
CA LYS A 38 -11.42 16.96 28.67
C LYS A 38 -12.32 18.19 28.66
N ASN A 39 -13.33 18.15 27.80
CA ASN A 39 -14.45 19.08 27.83
C ASN A 39 -15.30 18.85 29.10
N PRO A 40 -16.20 19.79 29.48
CA PRO A 40 -17.08 19.62 30.63
C PRO A 40 -17.98 18.37 30.58
N ASP A 41 -18.26 17.86 29.38
CA ASP A 41 -19.02 16.63 29.14
C ASP A 41 -18.18 15.34 29.23
N GLY A 42 -16.88 15.47 29.53
CA GLY A 42 -15.93 14.36 29.65
C GLY A 42 -15.32 13.87 28.33
N THR A 43 -15.69 14.46 27.19
CA THR A 43 -15.11 14.11 25.89
C THR A 43 -13.71 14.72 25.71
N PRO A 44 -12.80 14.09 24.93
CA PRO A 44 -11.49 14.67 24.66
C PRO A 44 -11.58 16.01 23.90
N ALA A 45 -10.85 17.01 24.38
CA ALA A 45 -10.79 18.33 23.76
C ALA A 45 -9.94 18.32 22.48
N GLN A 46 -10.41 19.04 21.47
CA GLN A 46 -9.73 19.23 20.20
C GLN A 46 -9.56 20.72 19.89
N ASP A 47 -8.49 21.07 19.20
CA ASP A 47 -8.27 22.42 18.67
C ASP A 47 -9.17 22.69 17.44
N LEU A 48 -9.11 23.92 16.91
CA LEU A 48 -9.88 24.32 15.72
C LEU A 48 -9.50 23.55 14.44
N ALA A 49 -8.35 22.88 14.42
CA ALA A 49 -7.90 22.03 13.34
C ALA A 49 -8.27 20.55 13.54
N GLY A 50 -8.95 20.21 14.65
CA GLY A 50 -9.35 18.85 14.99
C GLY A 50 -8.25 17.99 15.62
N ASN A 51 -7.13 18.59 16.05
CA ASN A 51 -6.06 17.89 16.77
C ASN A 51 -6.42 17.78 18.25
N TYR A 52 -6.10 16.66 18.89
CA TYR A 52 -6.29 16.54 20.33
C TYR A 52 -5.34 17.44 21.10
N THR A 53 -5.84 17.99 22.22
CA THR A 53 -5.03 18.77 23.15
C THR A 53 -4.61 17.91 24.33
N ALA A 54 -3.29 17.80 24.59
CA ALA A 54 -2.78 17.14 25.78
C ALA A 54 -3.05 17.97 27.05
N ASP A 55 -3.37 17.32 28.16
CA ASP A 55 -3.48 17.92 29.48
C ASP A 55 -2.09 18.04 30.11
N PRO A 56 -1.56 19.26 30.32
CA PRO A 56 -0.22 19.46 30.87
C PRO A 56 -0.02 18.84 32.26
N ALA A 57 -1.06 18.80 33.10
CA ALA A 57 -0.97 18.23 34.43
C ALA A 57 -0.95 16.69 34.39
N ALA A 58 -1.79 16.10 33.54
CA ALA A 58 -1.80 14.64 33.33
C ALA A 58 -0.49 14.16 32.71
N VAL A 59 0.03 14.87 31.69
CA VAL A 59 1.33 14.59 31.07
C VAL A 59 2.45 14.67 32.10
N LYS A 60 2.52 15.76 32.89
CA LYS A 60 3.54 15.90 33.92
C LYS A 60 3.48 14.77 34.96
N GLY A 61 2.28 14.41 35.42
CA GLY A 61 2.07 13.31 36.35
C GLY A 61 2.56 11.98 35.80
N PHE A 62 2.23 11.68 34.55
CA PHE A 62 2.69 10.48 33.86
C PHE A 62 4.22 10.42 33.73
N ILE A 63 4.85 11.52 33.31
CA ILE A 63 6.32 11.59 33.19
C ILE A 63 7.00 11.41 34.54
N SER A 64 6.44 11.95 35.63
CA SER A 64 6.95 11.69 36.97
C SER A 64 6.79 10.22 37.40
N SER A 65 5.69 9.57 37.04
CA SER A 65 5.54 8.11 37.26
C SER A 65 6.56 7.32 36.43
N LEU A 66 6.81 7.72 35.19
CA LEU A 66 7.81 7.09 34.33
C LEU A 66 9.22 7.24 34.93
N ALA A 67 9.58 8.45 35.37
CA ALA A 67 10.84 8.70 36.06
C ALA A 67 11.00 7.82 37.31
N SER A 68 9.93 7.58 38.08
CA SER A 68 10.02 6.71 39.27
C SER A 68 10.40 5.25 38.97
N ILE A 69 10.13 4.78 37.75
CA ILE A 69 10.45 3.42 37.29
C ILE A 69 11.88 3.38 36.72
N TYR A 70 12.28 4.44 36.00
CA TYR A 70 13.47 4.42 35.16
C TYR A 70 14.65 5.24 35.70
N ASP A 71 14.43 6.12 36.68
CA ASP A 71 15.51 6.82 37.36
C ASP A 71 16.39 5.81 38.11
N VAL A 72 17.70 5.98 37.97
CA VAL A 72 18.71 5.21 38.69
C VAL A 72 19.43 6.19 39.61
N PRO A 73 19.14 6.16 40.92
CA PRO A 73 19.73 7.09 41.89
C PRO A 73 21.26 7.14 41.80
N GLY A 74 21.82 8.33 41.68
CA GLY A 74 23.27 8.56 41.56
C GLY A 74 23.89 8.23 40.19
N CYS A 75 23.07 7.83 39.21
CA CYS A 75 23.52 7.48 37.86
C CYS A 75 22.87 8.37 36.80
N ALA A 76 21.56 8.27 36.66
CA ALA A 76 20.79 8.98 35.64
C ALA A 76 19.36 9.24 36.13
N SER A 77 18.80 10.37 35.72
CA SER A 77 17.41 10.75 35.98
C SER A 77 16.76 11.26 34.70
N LEU A 78 15.49 10.97 34.48
CA LEU A 78 14.74 11.46 33.35
C LEU A 78 14.70 13.00 33.36
N ASN A 79 14.95 13.62 32.21
CA ASN A 79 14.74 15.06 32.05
C ASN A 79 13.24 15.33 31.88
N GLN A 80 12.52 15.36 33.01
CA GLN A 80 11.06 15.37 33.02
C GLN A 80 10.44 16.54 32.24
N ASP A 81 11.10 17.71 32.20
CA ASP A 81 10.60 18.85 31.44
C ASP A 81 10.70 18.63 29.93
N VAL A 82 11.81 18.07 29.44
CA VAL A 82 12.01 17.72 28.03
C VAL A 82 11.03 16.62 27.62
N GLU A 83 10.84 15.62 28.47
CA GLU A 83 9.94 14.52 28.18
C GLU A 83 8.46 14.91 28.23
N ALA A 84 8.08 15.84 29.12
CA ALA A 84 6.74 16.42 29.12
C ALA A 84 6.47 17.23 27.84
N GLN A 85 7.45 18.00 27.37
CA GLN A 85 7.35 18.71 26.09
C GLN A 85 7.23 17.74 24.91
N TYR A 86 8.07 16.70 24.92
CA TYR A 86 8.05 15.64 23.92
C TYR A 86 6.67 14.98 23.83
N LEU A 87 6.15 14.47 24.95
CA LEU A 87 4.88 13.76 24.99
C LEU A 87 3.70 14.65 24.60
N THR A 88 3.70 15.91 25.04
CA THR A 88 2.71 16.91 24.64
C THR A 88 2.71 17.09 23.12
N ALA A 89 3.88 17.23 22.50
CA ALA A 89 4.01 17.39 21.06
C ALA A 89 3.63 16.10 20.31
N ALA A 90 4.01 14.94 20.81
CA ALA A 90 3.69 13.65 20.21
C ALA A 90 2.18 13.40 20.18
N ILE A 91 1.48 13.70 21.28
CA ILE A 91 0.02 13.63 21.37
C ILE A 91 -0.65 14.62 20.42
N THR A 92 -0.21 15.88 20.44
CA THR A 92 -0.84 16.95 19.66
C THR A 92 -0.66 16.75 18.15
N LEU A 93 0.49 16.23 17.72
CA LEU A 93 0.82 16.01 16.32
C LEU A 93 0.49 14.60 15.82
N GLY A 94 -0.02 13.72 16.69
CA GLY A 94 -0.30 12.32 16.34
C GLY A 94 0.93 11.55 15.86
N ARG A 95 2.11 11.78 16.46
CA ARG A 95 3.37 11.16 16.02
C ARG A 95 3.41 9.66 16.27
N ASN A 96 3.75 8.88 15.23
CA ASN A 96 4.25 7.51 15.33
C ASN A 96 5.78 7.56 15.22
N ASP A 97 6.48 7.47 16.35
CA ASP A 97 7.95 7.63 16.44
C ASP A 97 8.74 6.33 16.33
N GLY A 98 8.08 5.15 16.37
CA GLY A 98 8.76 3.85 16.27
C GLY A 98 9.65 3.51 17.48
N GLY A 99 9.71 4.36 18.49
CA GLY A 99 10.61 4.26 19.65
C GLY A 99 11.34 5.56 19.95
N HIS A 100 10.76 6.42 20.77
CA HIS A 100 11.41 7.59 21.37
C HIS A 100 12.42 7.18 22.44
N ILE A 101 13.65 7.71 22.33
CA ILE A 101 14.67 7.55 23.36
C ILE A 101 14.59 8.75 24.31
N PRO A 102 14.17 8.55 25.56
CA PRO A 102 14.00 9.64 26.50
C PRO A 102 15.31 10.36 26.81
N SER A 103 15.25 11.67 27.01
CA SER A 103 16.37 12.47 27.47
C SER A 103 16.59 12.25 28.97
N VAL A 104 17.82 11.90 29.35
CA VAL A 104 18.21 11.74 30.75
C VAL A 104 19.28 12.75 31.15
N MET A 105 19.18 13.27 32.36
CA MET A 105 20.24 13.99 33.06
C MET A 105 21.16 12.98 33.73
N VAL A 106 22.39 12.88 33.25
CA VAL A 106 23.41 11.95 33.76
C VAL A 106 24.34 12.68 34.73
N THR A 107 24.57 12.09 35.90
CA THR A 107 25.48 12.63 36.92
C THR A 107 26.75 11.81 37.09
N ASN A 108 26.79 10.58 36.54
CA ASN A 108 27.95 9.70 36.58
C ASN A 108 28.68 9.65 35.22
N PRO A 109 30.00 9.97 35.16
CA PRO A 109 30.75 10.02 33.91
C PRO A 109 30.80 8.68 33.15
N ASN A 110 30.74 7.54 33.84
CA ASN A 110 30.73 6.24 33.19
C ASN A 110 29.41 5.99 32.44
N VAL A 111 28.29 6.49 32.97
CA VAL A 111 26.98 6.40 32.31
C VAL A 111 26.93 7.32 31.09
N ALA A 112 27.55 8.50 31.16
CA ALA A 112 27.65 9.41 30.01
C ALA A 112 28.45 8.79 28.85
N GLN A 113 29.52 8.04 29.16
CA GLN A 113 30.28 7.30 28.15
C GLN A 113 29.45 6.19 27.49
N ILE A 114 28.70 5.41 28.28
CA ILE A 114 27.80 4.36 27.77
C ILE A 114 26.73 4.97 26.86
N GLN A 115 26.13 6.09 27.27
CA GLN A 115 25.12 6.80 26.47
C GLN A 115 25.69 7.27 25.13
N ASN A 116 26.86 7.91 25.13
CA ASN A 116 27.50 8.37 23.90
C ASN A 116 27.83 7.21 22.95
N ALA A 117 28.33 6.09 23.49
CA ALA A 117 28.61 4.89 22.70
C ALA A 117 27.33 4.30 22.10
N ALA A 118 26.23 4.25 22.86
CA ALA A 118 24.95 3.76 22.38
C ALA A 118 24.35 4.65 21.27
N LEU A 119 24.42 5.98 21.43
CA LEU A 119 23.99 6.93 20.40
C LEU A 119 24.79 6.79 19.11
N GLN A 120 26.12 6.61 19.23
CA GLN A 120 26.97 6.34 18.06
C GLN A 120 26.64 5.02 17.39
N GLN A 121 26.39 3.96 18.16
CA GLN A 121 25.99 2.66 17.63
C GLN A 121 24.65 2.73 16.89
N GLN A 122 23.67 3.45 17.43
CA GLN A 122 22.39 3.64 16.76
C GLN A 122 22.54 4.45 15.46
N ALA A 123 23.29 5.55 15.48
CA ALA A 123 23.55 6.33 14.28
C ALA A 123 24.20 5.48 13.17
N LEU A 124 25.11 4.56 13.57
CA LEU A 124 25.71 3.60 12.66
C LEU A 124 24.67 2.60 12.11
N LEU A 125 23.79 2.06 12.94
CA LEU A 125 22.72 1.15 12.50
C LEU A 125 21.74 1.84 11.54
N GLU A 126 21.38 3.09 11.81
CA GLU A 126 20.53 3.89 10.92
C GLU A 126 21.21 4.17 9.58
N GLN A 127 22.50 4.48 9.61
CA GLN A 127 23.29 4.64 8.39
C GLN A 127 23.33 3.34 7.59
N GLN A 128 23.61 2.20 8.24
CA GLN A 128 23.62 0.89 7.60
C GLN A 128 22.24 0.52 7.02
N ALA A 129 21.15 0.86 7.70
CA ALA A 129 19.80 0.64 7.20
C ALA A 129 19.51 1.47 5.94
N LYS A 130 19.91 2.75 5.92
CA LYS A 130 19.79 3.62 4.73
C LYS A 130 20.58 3.06 3.56
N GLU A 131 21.84 2.69 3.79
CA GLU A 131 22.71 2.09 2.77
C GLU A 131 22.14 0.76 2.24
N ALA A 132 21.53 -0.06 3.10
CA ALA A 132 20.88 -1.30 2.68
C ALA A 132 19.67 -1.07 1.76
N VAL A 133 18.84 -0.07 2.08
CA VAL A 133 17.70 0.32 1.24
C VAL A 133 18.17 0.86 -0.12
N GLU A 134 19.19 1.72 -0.12
CA GLU A 134 19.77 2.23 -1.37
C GLU A 134 20.38 1.11 -2.21
N ARG A 135 21.05 0.15 -1.59
CA ARG A 135 21.60 -1.03 -2.28
C ARG A 135 20.48 -1.86 -2.92
N GLN A 136 19.40 -2.13 -2.18
CA GLN A 136 18.24 -2.86 -2.73
C GLN A 136 17.62 -2.13 -3.92
N ALA A 137 17.49 -0.80 -3.85
CA ALA A 137 16.99 0.00 -4.96
C ALA A 137 17.90 -0.10 -6.21
N ARG A 138 19.23 -0.07 -6.03
CA ARG A 138 20.18 -0.25 -7.14
C ARG A 138 20.10 -1.65 -7.76
N GLU A 139 20.03 -2.69 -6.91
CA GLU A 139 19.90 -4.07 -7.38
C GLU A 139 18.58 -4.29 -8.14
N GLN A 140 17.50 -3.68 -7.66
CA GLN A 140 16.21 -3.71 -8.35
C GLN A 140 16.29 -3.00 -9.72
N ALA A 141 16.85 -1.80 -9.78
CA ALA A 141 17.03 -1.07 -11.03
C ALA A 141 17.90 -1.83 -12.04
N GLU A 142 18.96 -2.51 -11.58
CA GLU A 142 19.80 -3.34 -12.45
C GLU A 142 19.03 -4.55 -13.00
N ARG A 143 18.19 -5.20 -12.18
CA ARG A 143 17.33 -6.31 -12.61
C ARG A 143 16.31 -5.83 -13.64
N GLU A 144 15.66 -4.70 -13.40
CA GLU A 144 14.70 -4.09 -14.34
C GLU A 144 15.36 -3.76 -15.67
N ALA A 145 16.57 -3.18 -15.65
CA ALA A 145 17.34 -2.90 -16.87
C ALA A 145 17.67 -4.17 -17.67
N LYS A 146 18.05 -5.27 -17.00
CA LYS A 146 18.32 -6.56 -17.66
C LYS A 146 17.07 -7.18 -18.27
N VAL A 147 15.95 -7.14 -17.56
CA VAL A 147 14.66 -7.63 -18.08
C VAL A 147 14.25 -6.84 -19.31
N LYS A 148 14.36 -5.50 -19.27
CA LYS A 148 14.05 -4.65 -20.42
C LYS A 148 14.93 -4.95 -21.62
N ALA A 149 16.23 -5.11 -21.43
CA ALA A 149 17.16 -5.45 -22.53
C ALA A 149 16.83 -6.81 -23.16
N GLU A 150 16.44 -7.81 -22.36
CA GLU A 150 16.04 -9.13 -22.86
C GLU A 150 14.70 -9.07 -23.62
N GLN A 151 13.74 -8.28 -23.13
CA GLN A 151 12.46 -8.05 -23.84
C GLN A 151 12.66 -7.34 -25.18
N GLU A 152 13.53 -6.32 -25.24
CA GLU A 152 13.88 -5.65 -26.50
C GLU A 152 14.48 -6.63 -27.51
N LYS A 153 15.34 -7.54 -27.05
CA LYS A 153 15.93 -8.58 -27.90
C LYS A 153 14.87 -9.58 -28.41
N GLN A 154 13.97 -10.04 -27.53
CA GLN A 154 12.90 -10.96 -27.92
C GLN A 154 11.91 -10.31 -28.90
N LYS A 155 11.63 -9.01 -28.73
CA LYS A 155 10.82 -8.24 -29.67
C LYS A 155 11.47 -8.18 -31.05
N GLU A 156 12.77 -7.89 -31.12
CA GLU A 156 13.50 -7.84 -32.40
C GLU A 156 13.54 -9.22 -33.09
N GLU A 157 13.66 -10.31 -32.32
CA GLU A 157 13.58 -11.68 -32.85
C GLU A 157 12.16 -12.02 -33.36
N ALA A 158 11.12 -11.61 -32.64
CA ALA A 158 9.73 -11.80 -33.04
C ALA A 158 9.37 -11.02 -34.32
N GLU A 159 9.79 -9.75 -34.43
CA GLU A 159 9.58 -8.93 -35.62
C GLU A 159 10.22 -9.57 -36.86
N LYS A 160 11.45 -10.11 -36.74
CA LYS A 160 12.11 -10.85 -37.82
C LYS A 160 11.36 -12.12 -38.22
N ALA A 161 10.81 -12.84 -37.24
CA ALA A 161 10.05 -14.07 -37.50
C ALA A 161 8.71 -13.80 -38.21
N ILE A 162 8.04 -12.69 -37.89
CA ILE A 162 6.83 -12.24 -38.57
C ILE A 162 7.15 -11.88 -40.03
N GLU A 163 8.17 -11.04 -40.25
CA GLU A 163 8.57 -10.63 -41.61
C GLU A 163 8.91 -11.84 -42.49
N GLN A 164 9.54 -12.87 -41.91
CA GLN A 164 9.86 -14.10 -42.63
C GLN A 164 8.60 -14.91 -42.98
N LYS A 165 7.65 -15.02 -42.05
CA LYS A 165 6.37 -15.72 -42.31
C LYS A 165 5.53 -15.02 -43.37
N GLU A 166 5.47 -13.68 -43.35
CA GLU A 166 4.75 -12.90 -44.36
C GLU A 166 5.33 -13.13 -45.76
N LYS A 167 6.66 -13.16 -45.89
CA LYS A 167 7.33 -13.47 -47.16
C LYS A 167 7.02 -14.89 -47.66
N GLU A 168 7.08 -15.88 -46.77
CA GLU A 168 6.74 -17.27 -47.10
C GLU A 168 5.27 -17.43 -47.51
N GLU A 169 4.35 -16.68 -46.88
CA GLU A 169 2.93 -16.70 -47.22
C GLU A 169 2.64 -16.00 -48.55
N GLU A 170 3.32 -14.89 -48.84
CA GLU A 170 3.19 -14.17 -50.11
C GLU A 170 3.70 -15.01 -51.30
N GLU A 171 4.81 -15.74 -51.13
CA GLU A 171 5.31 -16.70 -52.11
C GLU A 171 4.32 -17.85 -52.34
N LYS A 172 3.73 -18.40 -51.27
CA LYS A 172 2.69 -19.44 -51.36
C LYS A 172 1.43 -18.95 -52.07
N LYS A 173 0.98 -17.73 -51.80
CA LYS A 173 -0.18 -17.12 -52.46
C LYS A 173 0.06 -16.92 -53.96
N LYS A 174 1.29 -16.53 -54.35
CA LYS A 174 1.70 -16.44 -55.77
C LYS A 174 1.71 -17.81 -56.47
N GLU A 175 2.10 -18.89 -55.79
CA GLU A 175 2.07 -20.25 -56.33
C GLU A 175 0.64 -20.81 -56.51
N LEU A 176 -0.29 -20.42 -55.63
CA LEU A 176 -1.67 -20.95 -55.61
C LEU A 176 -2.69 -20.15 -56.45
N GLY A 177 -2.32 -18.98 -56.99
CA GLY A 177 -3.15 -18.24 -57.96
C GLY A 177 -4.48 -17.70 -57.43
N LEU A 178 -4.56 -17.36 -56.14
CA LEU A 178 -5.78 -16.83 -55.49
C LEU A 178 -5.68 -15.30 -55.32
N GLU A 179 -6.48 -14.54 -56.06
CA GLU A 179 -6.74 -13.12 -55.76
C GLU A 179 -7.87 -13.02 -54.72
N THR A 180 -7.63 -12.35 -53.60
CA THR A 180 -8.62 -12.17 -52.52
C THR A 180 -9.31 -10.80 -52.58
N LYS A 181 -10.65 -10.84 -52.56
CA LYS A 181 -11.51 -9.72 -52.18
C LYS A 181 -11.44 -9.50 -50.67
N GLU A 182 -11.38 -8.23 -50.26
CA GLU A 182 -11.44 -7.78 -48.87
C GLU A 182 -12.80 -8.06 -48.24
N GLU A 183 -12.80 -8.71 -47.07
CA GLU A 183 -13.87 -8.62 -46.07
C GLU A 183 -13.25 -8.27 -44.72
N ASN A 184 -13.58 -7.07 -44.25
CA ASN A 184 -13.24 -6.53 -42.93
C ASN A 184 -14.30 -6.94 -41.91
N LYS A 185 -13.92 -7.70 -40.87
CA LYS A 185 -14.33 -7.54 -39.47
C LYS A 185 -13.81 -8.69 -38.61
N GLU A 186 -13.44 -8.36 -37.37
CA GLU A 186 -13.02 -9.25 -36.27
C GLU A 186 -11.51 -9.55 -36.13
N GLU A 187 -10.65 -8.65 -36.58
CA GLU A 187 -9.21 -8.72 -36.30
C GLU A 187 -8.81 -7.44 -35.57
N LYS A 188 -9.01 -7.39 -34.24
CA LYS A 188 -8.48 -6.29 -33.42
C LYS A 188 -8.18 -6.64 -31.96
N THR A 189 -8.54 -7.83 -31.49
CA THR A 189 -8.42 -8.22 -30.07
C THR A 189 -7.18 -9.06 -29.77
N GLU A 190 -6.67 -9.86 -30.71
CA GLU A 190 -5.50 -10.73 -30.45
C GLU A 190 -4.15 -10.04 -30.69
N GLU A 191 -4.07 -9.10 -31.64
CA GLU A 191 -2.83 -8.38 -31.96
C GLU A 191 -2.42 -7.41 -30.83
N GLU A 192 -3.39 -6.82 -30.12
CA GLU A 192 -3.12 -5.93 -28.98
C GLU A 192 -2.73 -6.71 -27.70
N ALA A 193 -3.24 -7.93 -27.50
CA ALA A 193 -2.82 -8.81 -26.39
C ALA A 193 -1.40 -9.36 -26.59
N ALA A 194 -1.03 -9.69 -27.83
CA ALA A 194 0.33 -10.09 -28.18
C ALA A 194 1.36 -8.95 -28.02
N ALA A 195 0.94 -7.69 -28.19
CA ALA A 195 1.78 -6.50 -28.04
C ALA A 195 2.13 -6.12 -26.58
N LEU A 196 1.57 -6.82 -25.58
CA LEU A 196 1.75 -6.52 -24.15
C LEU A 196 2.73 -7.45 -23.43
N THR A 197 3.40 -8.33 -24.17
CA THR A 197 4.52 -9.14 -23.66
C THR A 197 5.60 -8.22 -23.08
N GLY A 198 5.77 -8.28 -21.75
CA GLY A 198 6.73 -7.48 -21.01
C GLY A 198 6.23 -6.17 -20.38
N GLN A 199 4.94 -5.84 -20.49
CA GLN A 199 4.36 -4.64 -19.90
C GLN A 199 3.77 -4.89 -18.49
N THR A 200 3.46 -3.81 -17.77
CA THR A 200 2.75 -3.82 -16.48
C THR A 200 1.28 -3.46 -16.71
N TYR A 201 0.38 -4.41 -16.50
CA TYR A 201 -1.04 -4.26 -16.81
C TYR A 201 -1.91 -5.18 -15.94
N ILE A 202 -3.20 -4.90 -15.94
CA ILE A 202 -4.24 -5.74 -15.34
C ILE A 202 -4.96 -6.43 -16.50
N ASP A 203 -5.05 -7.75 -16.42
CA ASP A 203 -5.84 -8.58 -17.32
C ASP A 203 -7.08 -9.09 -16.58
N ILE A 204 -8.26 -8.87 -17.16
CA ILE A 204 -9.53 -9.33 -16.61
C ILE A 204 -10.23 -10.17 -17.67
N ASP A 205 -10.39 -11.44 -17.33
CA ASP A 205 -11.15 -12.40 -18.12
C ASP A 205 -12.54 -12.57 -17.47
N ILE A 206 -13.56 -12.15 -18.21
CA ILE A 206 -14.97 -12.24 -17.77
C ILE A 206 -15.45 -13.70 -17.81
N SER A 207 -15.02 -14.51 -18.77
CA SER A 207 -15.45 -15.91 -18.86
C SER A 207 -14.91 -16.76 -17.71
N ASP A 208 -13.65 -16.56 -17.35
CA ASP A 208 -12.99 -17.26 -16.24
C ASP A 208 -13.26 -16.61 -14.87
N GLN A 209 -13.80 -15.38 -14.86
CA GLN A 209 -13.96 -14.56 -13.66
C GLN A 209 -12.66 -14.44 -12.87
N LYS A 210 -11.59 -14.12 -13.59
CA LYS A 210 -10.25 -13.98 -13.03
C LYS A 210 -9.64 -12.64 -13.41
N LEU A 211 -8.83 -12.14 -12.47
CA LEU A 211 -7.99 -10.98 -12.66
C LEU A 211 -6.55 -11.39 -12.43
N TRP A 212 -5.69 -11.03 -13.38
CA TRP A 212 -4.24 -11.10 -13.23
C TRP A 212 -3.67 -9.68 -13.23
N TYR A 213 -2.70 -9.45 -12.36
CA TYR A 213 -1.83 -8.30 -12.48
C TYR A 213 -0.45 -8.78 -12.90
N PHE A 214 -0.04 -8.31 -14.07
CA PHE A 214 1.28 -8.52 -14.60
C PHE A 214 2.14 -7.30 -14.30
N GLU A 215 3.33 -7.53 -13.80
CA GLU A 215 4.36 -6.51 -13.65
C GLU A 215 5.57 -6.96 -14.47
N ASN A 216 5.91 -6.16 -15.47
CA ASN A 216 6.99 -6.46 -16.41
C ASN A 216 6.85 -7.86 -17.05
N GLY A 217 5.63 -8.22 -17.46
CA GLY A 217 5.31 -9.52 -18.06
C GLY A 217 5.25 -10.71 -17.08
N GLN A 218 5.45 -10.51 -15.77
CA GLN A 218 5.29 -11.56 -14.77
C GLN A 218 4.00 -11.39 -13.97
N ALA A 219 3.19 -12.45 -13.87
CA ALA A 219 2.03 -12.45 -12.99
C ALA A 219 2.47 -12.31 -11.52
N LYS A 220 2.19 -11.15 -10.90
CA LYS A 220 2.48 -10.89 -9.48
C LYS A 220 1.28 -11.14 -8.58
N LEU A 221 0.08 -11.07 -9.13
CA LEU A 221 -1.16 -11.31 -8.41
C LEU A 221 -2.18 -11.97 -9.33
N VAL A 222 -2.91 -12.94 -8.78
CA VAL A 222 -4.07 -13.57 -9.40
C VAL A 222 -5.20 -13.53 -8.39
N SER A 223 -6.41 -13.22 -8.83
CA SER A 223 -7.60 -13.23 -7.99
C SER A 223 -8.79 -13.79 -8.74
N ASP A 224 -9.58 -14.61 -8.07
CA ASP A 224 -10.98 -14.76 -8.45
C ASP A 224 -11.70 -13.43 -8.20
N ILE A 225 -12.58 -13.05 -9.12
CA ILE A 225 -13.33 -11.78 -9.10
C ILE A 225 -14.82 -12.02 -9.32
N VAL A 226 -15.63 -10.97 -9.19
CA VAL A 226 -17.01 -10.97 -9.67
C VAL A 226 -17.25 -9.69 -10.47
N THR A 227 -17.40 -9.82 -11.78
CA THR A 227 -17.70 -8.71 -12.71
C THR A 227 -19.19 -8.35 -12.70
N GLY A 228 -19.58 -7.49 -13.62
CA GLY A 228 -20.93 -7.03 -13.88
C GLY A 228 -21.98 -8.13 -14.00
N ASN A 229 -23.21 -7.82 -13.60
CA ASN A 229 -24.31 -8.77 -13.65
C ASN A 229 -24.88 -8.90 -15.06
N ALA A 230 -24.46 -9.93 -15.80
CA ALA A 230 -24.89 -10.16 -17.18
C ALA A 230 -26.40 -10.41 -17.28
N GLY A 231 -26.98 -11.16 -16.35
CA GLY A 231 -28.43 -11.42 -16.30
C GLY A 231 -29.28 -10.18 -15.98
N ARG A 232 -28.66 -9.07 -15.56
CA ARG A 232 -29.31 -7.78 -15.32
C ARG A 232 -28.86 -6.66 -16.27
N HIS A 233 -28.11 -6.98 -17.31
CA HIS A 233 -27.52 -5.99 -18.24
C HIS A 233 -26.63 -4.96 -17.54
N HIS A 234 -25.96 -5.38 -16.47
CA HIS A 234 -24.97 -4.57 -15.77
C HIS A 234 -23.56 -5.04 -16.14
N ASP A 235 -23.35 -5.38 -17.40
CA ASP A 235 -22.10 -5.95 -17.91
C ASP A 235 -20.90 -5.05 -17.58
N THR A 236 -19.77 -5.67 -17.26
CA THR A 236 -18.50 -4.94 -17.21
C THR A 236 -18.07 -4.66 -18.64
N PRO A 237 -17.83 -3.40 -19.04
CA PRO A 237 -17.50 -3.09 -20.42
C PRO A 237 -16.14 -3.70 -20.79
N THR A 238 -16.11 -4.48 -21.87
CA THR A 238 -14.87 -5.02 -22.46
C THR A 238 -14.05 -3.91 -23.13
N GLY A 239 -12.76 -4.17 -23.37
CA GLY A 239 -11.82 -3.26 -24.03
C GLY A 239 -10.59 -2.94 -23.19
N THR A 240 -9.77 -2.00 -23.70
CA THR A 240 -8.53 -1.57 -23.06
C THR A 240 -8.69 -0.18 -22.46
N TYR A 241 -8.44 -0.08 -21.16
CA TYR A 241 -8.60 1.11 -20.33
C TYR A 241 -7.32 1.39 -19.53
N GLN A 242 -7.35 2.42 -18.68
CA GLN A 242 -6.27 2.71 -17.73
C GLN A 242 -6.85 3.09 -16.38
N ILE A 243 -6.19 2.67 -15.30
CA ILE A 243 -6.48 3.18 -13.96
C ILE A 243 -6.27 4.69 -13.96
N TYR A 244 -7.34 5.49 -13.89
CA TYR A 244 -7.22 6.96 -13.94
C TYR A 244 -7.23 7.59 -12.54
N GLY A 245 -7.40 6.80 -11.49
CA GLY A 245 -7.40 7.28 -10.11
C GLY A 245 -7.21 6.17 -9.09
N LYS A 246 -6.90 6.55 -7.85
CA LYS A 246 -6.78 5.63 -6.72
C LYS A 246 -7.31 6.33 -5.46
N GLN A 247 -8.25 5.71 -4.76
CA GLN A 247 -8.84 6.28 -3.55
C GLN A 247 -9.05 5.24 -2.47
N ARG A 248 -8.92 5.66 -1.21
CA ARG A 248 -9.19 4.84 -0.03
C ARG A 248 -10.50 5.26 0.62
N ASN A 249 -11.20 4.31 1.24
CA ASN A 249 -12.37 4.54 2.08
C ASN A 249 -13.45 5.40 1.40
N ARG A 250 -13.86 5.00 0.19
CA ARG A 250 -14.85 5.71 -0.62
C ARG A 250 -16.20 5.02 -0.52
N THR A 251 -17.26 5.82 -0.46
CA THR A 251 -18.61 5.32 -0.71
C THR A 251 -18.96 5.50 -2.19
N LEU A 252 -19.18 4.40 -2.90
CA LEU A 252 -19.70 4.35 -4.25
C LEU A 252 -21.23 4.48 -4.20
N ARG A 253 -21.81 5.31 -5.07
CA ARG A 253 -23.26 5.52 -5.17
C ARG A 253 -23.70 5.40 -6.62
N GLY A 254 -24.76 4.64 -6.84
CA GLY A 254 -25.52 4.60 -8.08
C GLY A 254 -27.00 4.89 -7.80
N ASP A 255 -27.85 4.66 -8.80
CA ASP A 255 -29.28 4.99 -8.71
C ASP A 255 -30.01 4.20 -7.62
N ASP A 256 -29.58 2.97 -7.35
CA ASP A 256 -30.23 2.05 -6.41
C ASP A 256 -29.26 1.44 -5.37
N TYR A 257 -28.00 1.88 -5.33
CA TYR A 257 -27.00 1.32 -4.42
C TYR A 257 -26.10 2.36 -3.76
N GLU A 258 -25.68 2.04 -2.54
CA GLU A 258 -24.61 2.68 -1.81
C GLU A 258 -23.67 1.61 -1.25
N ALA A 259 -22.39 1.66 -1.60
CA ALA A 259 -21.39 0.67 -1.17
C ALA A 259 -20.13 1.35 -0.66
N PHE A 260 -19.79 1.15 0.61
CA PHE A 260 -18.50 1.55 1.16
C PHE A 260 -17.41 0.56 0.74
N VAL A 261 -16.33 1.08 0.14
CA VAL A 261 -15.16 0.32 -0.31
C VAL A 261 -13.89 0.91 0.29
N LYS A 262 -12.96 0.05 0.69
CA LYS A 262 -11.67 0.45 1.26
C LYS A 262 -10.67 0.84 0.18
N TYR A 263 -10.75 0.22 -1.01
CA TYR A 263 -9.84 0.42 -2.13
C TYR A 263 -10.64 0.64 -3.40
N TRP A 264 -10.46 1.78 -4.05
CA TRP A 264 -11.14 2.13 -5.30
C TRP A 264 -10.13 2.51 -6.38
N MET A 265 -10.20 1.80 -7.51
CA MET A 265 -9.31 1.94 -8.66
C MET A 265 -10.16 2.05 -9.94
N PRO A 266 -10.68 3.24 -10.27
CA PRO A 266 -11.51 3.44 -11.45
C PRO A 266 -10.72 3.35 -12.76
N PHE A 267 -11.32 2.74 -13.78
CA PHE A 267 -10.70 2.57 -15.11
C PHE A 267 -11.50 3.18 -16.27
N VAL A 268 -12.84 3.25 -16.17
CA VAL A 268 -13.65 3.92 -17.20
C VAL A 268 -14.99 4.41 -16.63
N GLY A 269 -15.35 5.67 -16.88
CA GLY A 269 -16.61 6.24 -16.41
C GLY A 269 -16.80 6.04 -14.90
N HIS A 270 -17.90 5.39 -14.51
CA HIS A 270 -18.20 5.02 -13.12
C HIS A 270 -17.73 3.60 -12.74
N TYR A 271 -17.13 2.85 -13.67
CA TYR A 271 -16.63 1.49 -13.46
C TYR A 271 -15.20 1.49 -12.94
N GLY A 272 -14.91 0.51 -12.10
CA GLY A 272 -13.60 0.34 -11.49
C GLY A 272 -13.46 -0.97 -10.75
N ILE A 273 -12.24 -1.19 -10.27
CA ILE A 273 -11.88 -2.33 -9.44
C ILE A 273 -11.95 -1.90 -7.97
N HIS A 274 -12.62 -2.70 -7.13
CA HIS A 274 -12.68 -2.46 -5.69
C HIS A 274 -12.84 -3.72 -4.87
N ASP A 275 -12.61 -3.60 -3.56
CA ASP A 275 -12.98 -4.63 -2.62
C ASP A 275 -14.50 -4.75 -2.44
N ALA A 276 -14.96 -5.97 -2.22
CA ALA A 276 -16.36 -6.28 -1.93
C ALA A 276 -16.48 -7.09 -0.63
N SER A 277 -16.33 -6.42 0.51
CA SER A 277 -16.35 -7.09 1.83
C SER A 277 -17.67 -7.77 2.17
N TRP A 278 -18.75 -7.47 1.43
CA TRP A 278 -20.07 -8.10 1.57
C TRP A 278 -20.17 -9.46 0.87
N ARG A 279 -19.20 -9.84 0.02
CA ARG A 279 -19.22 -11.12 -0.70
C ARG A 279 -18.47 -12.20 0.08
N GLY A 280 -19.10 -13.36 0.21
CA GLY A 280 -18.50 -14.56 0.79
C GLY A 280 -17.73 -15.43 -0.20
N SER A 281 -17.95 -15.26 -1.51
CA SER A 281 -17.28 -16.02 -2.57
C SER A 281 -17.08 -15.18 -3.84
N PHE A 282 -16.12 -15.59 -4.66
CA PHE A 282 -15.70 -14.95 -5.91
C PHE A 282 -15.46 -16.03 -6.98
N GLY A 283 -15.51 -15.65 -8.26
CA GLY A 283 -15.28 -16.56 -9.39
C GLY A 283 -16.53 -17.30 -9.87
N GLY A 284 -16.32 -18.21 -10.82
CA GLY A 284 -17.36 -19.09 -11.38
C GLY A 284 -18.49 -18.33 -12.07
N SER A 285 -19.72 -18.84 -11.98
CA SER A 285 -20.88 -18.24 -12.68
C SER A 285 -21.61 -17.15 -11.87
N ILE A 286 -21.03 -16.64 -10.77
CA ILE A 286 -21.70 -15.67 -9.89
C ILE A 286 -22.12 -14.41 -10.66
N TYR A 287 -21.28 -13.94 -11.58
CA TYR A 287 -21.54 -12.76 -12.39
C TYR A 287 -22.83 -12.88 -13.22
N GLN A 288 -23.25 -14.08 -13.60
CA GLN A 288 -24.43 -14.26 -14.46
C GLN A 288 -25.73 -13.82 -13.78
N ASN A 289 -25.86 -13.98 -12.46
CA ASN A 289 -27.13 -13.73 -11.75
C ASN A 289 -26.97 -12.86 -10.50
N ASN A 290 -25.77 -12.78 -9.94
CA ASN A 290 -25.45 -12.05 -8.73
C ASN A 290 -24.14 -11.25 -8.87
N GLY A 291 -23.88 -10.73 -10.08
CA GLY A 291 -22.76 -9.85 -10.40
C GLY A 291 -22.88 -8.45 -9.80
N SER A 292 -21.94 -7.56 -10.12
CA SER A 292 -21.95 -6.16 -9.72
C SER A 292 -22.84 -5.27 -10.61
N HIS A 293 -22.81 -3.96 -10.38
CA HIS A 293 -23.31 -2.93 -11.31
C HIS A 293 -22.27 -2.55 -12.39
N GLY A 294 -21.49 -3.52 -12.86
CA GLY A 294 -20.42 -3.38 -13.86
C GLY A 294 -19.01 -3.18 -13.30
N CYS A 295 -18.85 -2.88 -12.01
CA CYS A 295 -17.53 -2.87 -11.36
C CYS A 295 -16.92 -4.27 -11.21
N VAL A 296 -15.61 -4.34 -11.00
CA VAL A 296 -14.91 -5.62 -10.73
C VAL A 296 -14.72 -5.77 -9.22
N ASN A 297 -15.47 -6.69 -8.62
CA ASN A 297 -15.39 -6.98 -7.20
C ASN A 297 -14.22 -7.92 -6.90
N MET A 298 -13.44 -7.58 -5.88
CA MET A 298 -12.32 -8.41 -5.40
C MET A 298 -12.43 -8.74 -3.91
N PRO A 299 -11.80 -9.83 -3.43
CA PRO A 299 -11.58 -10.04 -2.00
C PRO A 299 -10.80 -8.87 -1.40
N THR A 300 -11.18 -8.38 -0.22
CA THR A 300 -10.59 -7.16 0.37
C THR A 300 -9.08 -7.21 0.54
N ARG A 301 -8.53 -8.37 0.91
CA ARG A 301 -7.08 -8.54 1.06
C ARG A 301 -6.36 -8.43 -0.28
N THR A 302 -6.93 -9.03 -1.33
CA THR A 302 -6.33 -9.02 -2.67
C THR A 302 -6.45 -7.66 -3.32
N ALA A 303 -7.58 -6.97 -3.12
CA ALA A 303 -7.77 -5.58 -3.55
C ALA A 303 -6.75 -4.63 -2.88
N ALA A 304 -6.42 -4.86 -1.61
CA ALA A 304 -5.37 -4.09 -0.91
C ALA A 304 -4.01 -4.27 -1.59
N THR A 305 -3.61 -5.52 -1.84
CA THR A 305 -2.35 -5.83 -2.53
C THR A 305 -2.32 -5.22 -3.93
N LEU A 306 -3.38 -5.39 -4.73
CA LEU A 306 -3.47 -4.81 -6.06
C LEU A 306 -3.36 -3.28 -5.99
N TYR A 307 -4.07 -2.65 -5.04
CA TYR A 307 -4.00 -1.21 -4.82
C TYR A 307 -2.59 -0.72 -4.53
N ASP A 308 -1.78 -1.47 -3.78
CA ASP A 308 -0.40 -1.06 -3.50
C ASP A 308 0.53 -1.26 -4.70
N LEU A 309 0.25 -2.26 -5.56
CA LEU A 309 1.04 -2.57 -6.76
C LEU A 309 0.76 -1.63 -7.94
N VAL A 310 -0.51 -1.32 -8.21
CA VAL A 310 -0.89 -0.58 -9.43
C VAL A 310 -0.61 0.92 -9.30
N SER A 311 -0.31 1.58 -10.41
CA SER A 311 -0.17 3.04 -10.49
C SER A 311 -1.31 3.66 -11.29
N VAL A 312 -1.54 4.97 -11.12
CA VAL A 312 -2.38 5.69 -12.07
C VAL A 312 -1.70 5.64 -13.45
N GLY A 313 -2.45 5.27 -14.47
CA GLY A 313 -1.96 4.96 -15.82
C GLY A 313 -1.74 3.47 -16.09
N THR A 314 -1.81 2.58 -15.09
CA THR A 314 -1.72 1.13 -15.33
C THR A 314 -2.84 0.68 -16.27
N THR A 315 -2.48 0.04 -17.38
CA THR A 315 -3.41 -0.49 -18.38
C THR A 315 -4.30 -1.57 -17.78
N VAL A 316 -5.58 -1.57 -18.15
CA VAL A 316 -6.57 -2.58 -17.77
C VAL A 316 -7.19 -3.13 -19.04
N ILE A 317 -7.00 -4.41 -19.30
CA ILE A 317 -7.58 -5.12 -20.44
C ILE A 317 -8.72 -5.96 -19.91
N ILE A 318 -9.88 -5.86 -20.55
CA ILE A 318 -11.09 -6.60 -20.18
C ILE A 318 -11.59 -7.33 -21.41
N HIS A 319 -11.66 -8.66 -21.33
CA HIS A 319 -12.08 -9.54 -22.42
C HIS A 319 -12.99 -10.67 -21.93
N GLU A 320 -13.55 -11.41 -22.88
CA GLU A 320 -14.45 -12.55 -22.69
C GLU A 320 -13.82 -13.82 -23.25
#